data_AF-A0A0R1SMW4-F1
#
_entry.id   AF-A0A0R1SMW4-F1
#
_cell.length_a   1.000
_cell.length_b   1.000
_cell.length_c   1.000
_cell.angle_alpha   90.00
_cell.angle_beta   90.00
_cell.angle_gamma   90.00
#
_symmetry.space_group_name_H-M   'P 1'
#
loop_
_entity.id
_entity.type
_entity.pdbx_description
1 polymer ?
#
loop_
_entity_poly.entity_id
_entity_poly.type
_entity_poly.pdbx_seq_one_letter_code
_entity_poly.pdbx_strand_id
1 'polypeptide(L)'
;MKANPHHRYLDEYIAQRIIQLGISKGPIENDAIRRIAAGEKITGFERFYLERSLSSLQSQDYLFGSAFLNDHEKRINKAADQLPNKYDYKHLDKLAVKLAKRHSHENDLQIGDSFYRRELNHRIAQYANSHTKADYLHSPEYNDFEALLYMFKQNHVQVLFVIQPVNKKWMEYTGMPQSSLDNFDRKIKYQLNKQGFNDVVDLTTVKNSNYIAEDTIHMGWRGWLMLDKKLIPYYRDKHADPKATQYHMDNYFLTNSWANKAKKFK
;
A
#
# COMPACT_ATOMS: atom_id res chain seq x y z
N MET A 1 16.77 4.21 -23.12
CA MET A 1 16.19 2.87 -22.87
C MET A 1 15.65 2.28 -24.17
N LYS A 2 16.16 1.12 -24.61
CA LYS A 2 15.59 0.37 -25.74
C LYS A 2 14.25 -0.22 -25.26
N ALA A 3 13.16 0.07 -25.98
CA ALA A 3 11.83 -0.43 -25.66
C ALA A 3 11.82 -1.96 -25.73
N ASN A 4 11.77 -2.61 -24.58
CA ASN A 4 11.37 -4.00 -24.47
C ASN A 4 9.88 -4.07 -24.83
N PRO A 5 9.43 -4.92 -25.76
CA PRO A 5 8.02 -5.03 -26.15
C PRO A 5 7.07 -5.21 -24.96
N HIS A 6 7.55 -5.82 -23.86
CA HIS A 6 6.79 -5.98 -22.61
C HIS A 6 6.58 -4.67 -21.83
N HIS A 7 7.36 -3.63 -22.09
CA HIS A 7 7.24 -2.34 -21.40
C HIS A 7 6.22 -1.41 -22.06
N ARG A 8 5.90 -1.65 -23.34
CA ARG A 8 5.03 -0.76 -24.11
C ARG A 8 3.65 -0.59 -23.48
N TYR A 9 3.00 -1.69 -23.08
CA TYR A 9 1.66 -1.63 -22.47
C TYR A 9 1.65 -0.92 -21.11
N LEU A 10 2.71 -1.12 -20.32
CA LEU A 10 2.86 -0.47 -19.02
C LEU A 10 3.13 1.03 -19.19
N ASP A 11 4.02 1.41 -20.10
CA ASP A 11 4.35 2.80 -20.40
C ASP A 11 3.10 3.55 -20.92
N GLU A 12 2.36 2.94 -21.85
CA GLU A 12 1.08 3.45 -22.35
C GLU A 12 0.06 3.64 -21.21
N TYR A 13 -0.10 2.65 -20.34
CA TYR A 13 -1.00 2.72 -19.19
C TYR A 13 -0.63 3.85 -18.23
N ILE A 14 0.65 3.93 -17.81
CA ILE A 14 1.13 4.97 -16.89
C ILE A 14 0.91 6.36 -17.50
N ALA A 15 1.24 6.53 -18.78
CA ALA A 15 1.05 7.81 -19.46
C ALA A 15 -0.44 8.20 -19.53
N GLN A 16 -1.34 7.26 -19.82
CA GLN A 16 -2.79 7.49 -19.78
C GLN A 16 -3.27 7.87 -18.37
N ARG A 17 -2.76 7.21 -17.33
CA ARG A 17 -3.11 7.54 -15.94
C ARG A 17 -2.62 8.92 -15.52
N ILE A 18 -1.41 9.32 -15.91
CA ILE A 18 -0.87 10.67 -15.66
C ILE A 18 -1.79 11.74 -16.29
N ILE A 19 -2.26 11.52 -17.53
CA ILE A 19 -3.20 12.41 -18.21
C ILE A 19 -4.54 12.45 -17.46
N GLN A 20 -5.10 11.29 -17.11
CA GLN A 20 -6.39 11.20 -16.39
C GLN A 20 -6.38 11.88 -15.03
N LEU A 21 -5.24 11.85 -14.32
CA LEU A 21 -5.07 12.52 -13.04
C LEU A 21 -4.84 14.04 -13.17
N GLY A 22 -4.77 14.57 -14.39
CA GLY A 22 -4.57 16.00 -14.65
C GLY A 22 -3.18 16.52 -14.26
N ILE A 23 -2.19 15.62 -14.16
CA ILE A 23 -0.82 16.00 -13.81
C ILE A 23 -0.20 16.73 -15.01
N SER A 24 0.23 17.97 -14.80
CA SER A 24 0.92 18.80 -15.80
C SER A 24 2.32 19.16 -15.30
N LYS A 25 3.34 18.95 -16.14
CA LYS A 25 4.75 19.22 -15.79
C LYS A 25 5.41 20.29 -16.67
N GLY A 26 4.91 20.47 -17.90
CA GLY A 26 5.42 21.43 -18.86
C GLY A 26 5.04 21.02 -20.29
N PRO A 27 5.14 21.91 -21.29
CA PRO A 27 4.73 21.59 -22.66
C PRO A 27 5.44 20.36 -23.24
N ILE A 28 6.77 20.26 -23.06
CA ILE A 28 7.58 19.17 -23.62
C ILE A 28 7.27 17.84 -22.93
N GLU A 29 7.18 17.84 -21.60
CA GLU A 29 6.83 16.67 -20.80
C GLU A 29 5.41 16.18 -21.13
N ASN A 30 4.45 17.12 -21.23
CA ASN A 30 3.06 16.80 -21.52
C ASN A 30 2.91 16.22 -22.94
N ASP A 31 3.64 16.73 -23.93
CA ASP A 31 3.64 16.19 -25.29
C ASP A 31 4.28 14.79 -25.34
N ALA A 32 5.40 14.59 -24.65
CA ALA A 32 6.03 13.28 -24.50
C ALA A 32 5.08 12.25 -23.86
N ILE A 33 4.37 12.65 -22.79
CA ILE A 33 3.36 11.81 -22.13
C ILE A 33 2.21 11.46 -23.11
N ARG A 34 1.70 12.44 -23.87
CA ARG A 34 0.64 12.21 -24.87
C ARG A 34 1.08 11.22 -25.95
N ARG A 35 2.31 11.32 -26.43
CA ARG A 35 2.89 10.37 -27.40
C ARG A 35 2.95 8.96 -26.82
N ILE A 36 3.50 8.82 -25.62
CA ILE A 36 3.59 7.51 -24.94
C ILE A 36 2.19 6.93 -24.74
N ALA A 37 1.21 7.73 -24.30
CA ALA A 37 -0.18 7.30 -24.12
C ALA A 37 -0.84 6.81 -25.42
N ALA A 38 -0.41 7.34 -26.57
CA ALA A 38 -0.84 6.93 -27.92
C ALA A 38 -0.02 5.75 -28.49
N GLY A 39 0.95 5.21 -27.74
CA GLY A 39 1.85 4.16 -28.20
C GLY A 39 2.91 4.64 -29.20
N GLU A 40 3.12 5.96 -29.27
CA GLU A 40 4.15 6.59 -30.09
C GLU A 40 5.49 6.71 -29.33
N LYS A 41 6.58 6.79 -30.08
CA LYS A 41 7.89 7.13 -29.50
C LYS A 41 7.98 8.64 -29.28
N ILE A 42 8.59 9.03 -28.17
CA ILE A 42 9.02 10.43 -27.96
C ILE A 42 10.03 10.85 -29.03
N THR A 43 10.05 12.14 -29.36
CA THR A 43 10.98 12.71 -30.34
C THR A 43 12.40 12.76 -29.80
N GLY A 44 13.38 12.95 -30.69
CA GLY A 44 14.78 13.14 -30.29
C GLY A 44 14.99 14.38 -29.42
N PHE A 45 14.26 15.46 -29.73
CA PHE A 45 14.30 16.70 -28.95
C PHE A 45 13.68 16.53 -27.56
N GLU A 46 12.49 15.90 -27.46
CA GLU A 46 11.86 15.57 -26.18
C GLU A 46 12.80 14.72 -25.31
N ARG A 47 13.41 13.68 -25.90
CA ARG A 47 14.39 12.83 -25.20
C ARG A 47 15.57 13.64 -24.65
N PHE A 48 16.21 14.44 -25.50
CA PHE A 48 17.37 15.26 -25.11
C PHE A 48 17.01 16.20 -23.95
N TYR A 49 15.87 16.89 -24.04
CA TYR A 49 15.39 17.78 -22.99
C TYR A 49 15.13 17.02 -21.68
N LEU A 50 14.42 15.88 -21.73
CA LEU A 50 14.11 15.07 -20.55
C LEU A 50 15.38 14.52 -19.87
N GLU A 51 16.37 14.06 -20.64
CA GLU A 51 17.65 13.56 -20.11
C GLU A 51 18.43 14.67 -19.39
N ARG A 52 18.40 15.91 -19.92
CA ARG A 52 19.03 17.06 -19.27
C ARG A 52 18.30 17.47 -17.98
N SER A 53 16.96 17.49 -18.01
CA SER A 53 16.12 17.79 -16.84
C SER A 53 16.33 16.75 -15.74
N LEU A 54 16.36 15.46 -16.09
CA LEU A 54 16.64 14.38 -15.14
C LEU A 54 17.99 14.56 -14.45
N SER A 55 19.05 14.84 -15.21
CA SER A 55 20.39 15.04 -14.65
C SER A 55 20.44 16.23 -13.68
N SER A 56 19.70 17.30 -13.98
CA SER A 56 19.57 18.46 -13.09
C SER A 56 18.82 18.10 -11.81
N LEU A 57 17.68 17.41 -11.92
CA LEU A 57 16.89 16.98 -10.76
C LEU A 57 17.67 16.01 -9.86
N GLN A 58 18.42 15.07 -10.44
CA GLN A 58 19.30 14.18 -9.67
C GLN A 58 20.40 14.92 -8.93
N SER A 59 20.96 15.97 -9.55
CA SER A 59 21.96 16.82 -8.88
C SER A 59 21.33 17.61 -7.72
N GLN A 60 20.11 18.13 -7.89
CA GLN A 60 19.38 18.80 -6.82
C GLN A 60 19.02 17.86 -5.68
N ASP A 61 18.56 16.65 -5.99
CA ASP A 61 18.25 15.61 -5.00
C ASP A 61 19.51 15.21 -4.21
N TYR A 62 20.66 15.05 -4.88
CA TYR A 62 21.93 14.76 -4.21
C TYR A 62 22.36 15.87 -3.23
N LEU A 63 22.16 17.14 -3.60
CA LEU A 63 22.57 18.28 -2.78
C LEU A 63 21.59 18.58 -1.63
N PHE A 64 20.28 18.40 -1.86
CA PHE A 64 19.24 18.94 -0.99
C PHE A 64 18.22 17.91 -0.48
N GLY A 65 18.23 16.67 -0.99
CA GLY A 65 17.23 15.65 -0.66
C GLY A 65 17.21 15.26 0.82
N SER A 66 18.37 15.29 1.48
CA SER A 66 18.48 14.99 2.92
C SER A 66 18.18 16.18 3.83
N ALA A 67 18.21 17.42 3.32
CA ALA A 67 18.10 18.63 4.12
C ALA A 67 16.72 18.81 4.80
N PHE A 68 15.69 18.12 4.30
CA PHE A 68 14.32 18.20 4.78
C PHE A 68 13.82 16.91 5.43
N LEU A 69 14.71 15.95 5.73
CA LEU A 69 14.34 14.72 6.42
C LEU A 69 14.12 14.98 7.91
N ASN A 70 12.96 14.53 8.42
CA ASN A 70 12.67 14.57 9.85
C ASN A 70 13.38 13.43 10.57
N ASP A 71 14.11 13.75 11.64
CA ASP A 71 14.67 12.75 12.53
C ASP A 71 13.61 12.22 13.51
N HIS A 72 13.45 10.90 13.55
CA HIS A 72 12.55 10.19 14.45
C HIS A 72 13.28 9.25 15.43
N GLU A 73 14.61 9.24 15.43
CA GLU A 73 15.43 8.34 16.25
C GLU A 73 15.12 8.47 17.75
N LYS A 74 15.01 9.71 18.27
CA LYS A 74 14.63 9.95 19.67
C LYS A 74 13.26 9.37 20.04
N ARG A 75 12.30 9.43 19.10
CA ARG A 75 10.96 8.87 19.31
C ARG A 75 11.00 7.34 19.31
N ILE A 76 11.81 6.75 18.42
CA ILE A 76 12.02 5.30 18.34
C ILE A 76 12.69 4.81 19.62
N ASN A 77 13.77 5.44 20.08
CA ASN A 77 14.49 5.04 21.29
C ASN A 77 13.58 5.06 22.52
N LYS A 78 12.78 6.12 22.71
CA LYS A 78 11.80 6.20 23.80
C LYS A 78 10.71 5.11 23.72
N ALA A 79 10.35 4.65 22.52
CA ALA A 79 9.42 3.54 22.36
C ALA A 79 10.10 2.20 22.67
N ALA A 80 11.36 2.03 22.25
CA ALA A 80 12.16 0.84 22.49
C ALA A 80 12.45 0.62 23.98
N ASP A 81 12.65 1.68 24.77
CA ASP A 81 12.87 1.61 26.23
C ASP A 81 11.71 0.96 27.01
N GLN A 82 10.52 0.86 26.41
CA GLN A 82 9.36 0.21 27.01
C GLN A 82 9.31 -1.30 26.73
N LEU A 83 10.19 -1.82 25.87
CA LEU A 83 10.20 -3.21 25.43
C LEU A 83 11.05 -4.11 26.36
N PRO A 84 10.73 -5.41 26.47
CA PRO A 84 11.58 -6.35 27.17
C PRO A 84 12.91 -6.56 26.43
N ASN A 85 14.00 -6.75 27.19
CA ASN A 85 15.35 -6.98 26.64
C ASN A 85 15.46 -8.25 25.77
N LYS A 86 14.55 -9.21 25.94
CA LYS A 86 14.47 -10.43 25.13
C LYS A 86 13.11 -10.49 24.46
N TYR A 87 13.09 -10.92 23.20
CA TYR A 87 11.87 -11.11 22.46
C TYR A 87 11.00 -12.21 23.11
N ASP A 88 9.83 -11.81 23.62
CA ASP A 88 8.78 -12.70 24.09
C ASP A 88 7.44 -12.18 23.55
N TYR A 89 6.89 -12.89 22.56
CA TYR A 89 5.64 -12.51 21.91
C TYR A 89 4.47 -12.40 22.90
N LYS A 90 4.39 -13.29 23.91
CA LYS A 90 3.27 -13.25 24.88
C LYS A 90 3.40 -12.04 25.79
N HIS A 91 4.62 -11.68 26.18
CA HIS A 91 4.89 -10.46 26.93
C HIS A 91 4.53 -9.23 26.09
N LEU A 92 5.02 -9.17 24.86
CA LEU A 92 4.79 -8.06 23.93
C LEU A 92 3.29 -7.88 23.62
N ASP A 93 2.53 -8.96 23.47
CA ASP A 93 1.07 -8.87 23.21
C ASP A 93 0.34 -8.29 24.42
N LYS A 94 0.71 -8.68 25.64
CA LYS A 94 0.17 -8.08 26.87
C LYS A 94 0.53 -6.59 26.98
N LEU A 95 1.77 -6.23 26.66
CA LEU A 95 2.23 -4.84 26.66
C LEU A 95 1.48 -4.02 25.60
N ALA A 96 1.31 -4.54 24.38
CA ALA A 96 0.57 -3.92 23.31
C ALA A 96 -0.89 -3.65 23.72
N VAL A 97 -1.58 -4.63 24.34
CA VAL A 97 -2.93 -4.43 24.89
C VAL A 97 -2.94 -3.34 25.96
N LYS A 98 -1.97 -3.33 26.88
CA LYS A 98 -1.89 -2.33 27.96
C LYS A 98 -1.70 -0.91 27.39
N LEU A 99 -0.81 -0.75 26.41
CA LEU A 99 -0.53 0.53 25.76
C LEU A 99 -1.74 1.01 24.96
N ALA A 100 -2.37 0.12 24.20
CA ALA A 100 -3.58 0.44 23.44
C ALA A 100 -4.69 0.92 24.38
N LYS A 101 -5.01 0.16 25.43
CA LYS A 101 -6.02 0.55 26.43
C LYS A 101 -5.77 1.92 27.05
N ARG A 102 -4.51 2.28 27.29
CA ARG A 102 -4.15 3.59 27.85
C ARG A 102 -4.40 4.75 26.87
N HIS A 103 -4.33 4.46 25.57
CA HIS A 103 -4.36 5.46 24.50
C HIS A 103 -5.60 5.38 23.61
N SER A 104 -6.57 4.52 23.94
CA SER A 104 -7.88 4.39 23.28
C SER A 104 -8.99 4.12 24.30
N HIS A 105 -9.13 5.02 25.27
CA HIS A 105 -10.07 4.90 26.40
C HIS A 105 -11.21 5.92 26.36
N GLU A 106 -11.14 6.94 25.51
CA GLU A 106 -12.18 7.98 25.41
C GLU A 106 -13.35 7.57 24.49
N ASN A 107 -13.30 6.37 23.90
CA ASN A 107 -14.35 5.85 23.03
C ASN A 107 -14.42 4.32 23.08
N ASP A 108 -15.60 3.78 22.80
CA ASP A 108 -15.82 2.33 22.77
C ASP A 108 -15.36 1.65 21.47
N LEU A 109 -14.87 2.42 20.49
CA LEU A 109 -14.47 1.94 19.17
C LEU A 109 -13.01 1.44 19.13
N GLN A 110 -12.28 1.50 20.25
CA GLN A 110 -10.84 1.20 20.34
C GLN A 110 -9.98 2.08 19.42
N ILE A 111 -10.44 3.28 19.11
CA ILE A 111 -9.71 4.26 18.31
C ILE A 111 -8.84 5.11 19.24
N GLY A 112 -7.61 5.40 18.80
CA GLY A 112 -6.68 6.23 19.56
C GLY A 112 -7.28 7.59 19.94
N ASP A 113 -7.16 7.97 21.21
CA ASP A 113 -7.86 9.13 21.78
C ASP A 113 -7.51 10.43 21.03
N SER A 114 -6.25 10.59 20.63
CA SER A 114 -5.82 11.76 19.85
C SER A 114 -6.51 11.84 18.48
N PHE A 115 -6.66 10.71 17.78
CA PHE A 115 -7.35 10.68 16.49
C PHE A 115 -8.85 10.88 16.70
N TYR A 116 -9.43 10.21 17.70
CA TYR A 116 -10.85 10.34 18.01
C TYR A 116 -11.25 11.78 18.32
N ARG A 117 -10.53 12.48 19.21
CA ARG A 117 -10.81 13.90 19.52
C ARG A 117 -10.71 14.81 18.30
N ARG A 118 -9.65 14.66 17.51
CA ARG A 118 -9.35 15.56 16.38
C ARG A 118 -10.27 15.32 15.19
N GLU A 119 -10.52 14.06 14.87
CA GLU A 119 -11.17 13.67 13.62
C GLU A 119 -12.59 13.13 13.79
N LEU A 120 -12.99 12.63 14.96
CA LEU A 120 -14.26 11.89 15.04
C LEU A 120 -15.26 12.49 16.02
N ASN A 121 -14.84 12.95 17.20
CA ASN A 121 -15.73 13.31 18.30
C ASN A 121 -16.89 14.22 17.86
N HIS A 122 -16.58 15.34 17.20
CA HIS A 122 -17.60 16.32 16.79
C HIS A 122 -18.53 15.87 15.66
N ARG A 123 -18.17 14.79 14.94
CA ARG A 123 -18.91 14.31 13.75
C ARG A 123 -19.25 12.82 13.80
N ILE A 124 -19.09 12.17 14.95
CA ILE A 124 -19.18 10.71 15.07
C ILE A 124 -20.54 10.19 14.59
N ALA A 125 -21.61 10.90 14.93
CA ALA A 125 -22.98 10.55 14.52
C ALA A 125 -23.18 10.49 12.99
N GLN A 126 -22.40 11.25 12.20
CA GLN A 126 -22.48 11.22 10.73
C GLN A 126 -21.98 9.91 10.13
N TYR A 127 -21.14 9.18 10.87
CA TYR A 127 -20.53 7.95 10.37
C TYR A 127 -21.37 6.70 10.64
N ALA A 128 -22.37 6.77 11.52
CA ALA A 128 -23.27 5.65 11.76
C ALA A 128 -23.95 5.21 10.46
N ASN A 129 -23.76 3.94 10.07
CA ASN A 129 -24.26 3.36 8.81
C ASN A 129 -23.81 4.06 7.50
N SER A 130 -22.77 4.91 7.55
CA SER A 130 -22.28 5.65 6.39
C SER A 130 -21.62 4.77 5.31
N HIS A 131 -21.20 3.55 5.65
CA HIS A 131 -20.44 2.65 4.77
C HIS A 131 -21.22 1.37 4.38
N THR A 132 -22.54 1.36 4.52
CA THR A 132 -23.39 0.20 4.18
C THR A 132 -23.28 -0.27 2.73
N LYS A 133 -22.84 0.60 1.83
CA LYS A 133 -22.62 0.32 0.41
C LYS A 133 -21.15 0.35 -0.01
N ALA A 134 -20.22 0.25 0.95
CA ALA A 134 -18.79 0.27 0.66
C ALA A 134 -18.42 -0.83 -0.32
N ASP A 135 -17.70 -0.46 -1.38
CA ASP A 135 -17.28 -1.37 -2.44
C ASP A 135 -15.80 -1.16 -2.75
N TYR A 136 -15.04 -2.25 -2.66
CA TYR A 136 -13.62 -2.31 -2.96
C TYR A 136 -13.32 -3.32 -4.08
N LEU A 137 -14.35 -3.85 -4.76
CA LEU A 137 -14.18 -4.69 -5.94
C LEU A 137 -13.92 -3.87 -7.20
N HIS A 138 -14.47 -2.65 -7.30
CA HIS A 138 -14.36 -1.82 -8.49
C HIS A 138 -13.44 -0.64 -8.21
N SER A 139 -12.23 -0.67 -8.78
CA SER A 139 -11.27 0.42 -8.59
C SER A 139 -10.22 0.46 -9.70
N PRO A 140 -9.85 1.64 -10.23
CA PRO A 140 -8.68 1.79 -11.08
C PRO A 140 -7.37 1.46 -10.33
N GLU A 141 -7.39 1.49 -9.00
CA GLU A 141 -6.22 1.17 -8.17
C GLU A 141 -5.71 -0.26 -8.39
N TYR A 142 -6.56 -1.20 -8.82
CA TYR A 142 -6.09 -2.54 -9.20
C TYR A 142 -5.15 -2.52 -10.41
N ASN A 143 -5.37 -1.58 -11.33
CA ASN A 143 -4.51 -1.38 -12.48
C ASN A 143 -3.25 -0.57 -12.09
N ASP A 144 -3.40 0.45 -11.22
CA ASP A 144 -2.26 1.23 -10.73
C ASP A 144 -1.31 0.32 -9.90
N PHE A 145 -1.88 -0.59 -9.11
CA PHE A 145 -1.15 -1.64 -8.40
C PHE A 145 -0.43 -2.60 -9.35
N GLU A 146 -1.05 -2.97 -10.46
CA GLU A 146 -0.40 -3.80 -11.48
C GLU A 146 0.87 -3.12 -12.04
N ALA A 147 0.82 -1.80 -12.25
CA ALA A 147 1.99 -1.05 -12.69
C ALA A 147 3.16 -1.14 -11.68
N LEU A 148 2.86 -1.14 -10.38
CA LEU A 148 3.85 -1.40 -9.33
C LEU A 148 4.40 -2.84 -9.40
N LEU A 149 3.57 -3.85 -9.64
CA LEU A 149 4.02 -5.24 -9.76
C LEU A 149 5.00 -5.42 -10.93
N TYR A 150 4.76 -4.74 -12.05
CA TYR A 150 5.71 -4.68 -13.16
C TYR A 150 7.07 -4.10 -12.74
N MET A 151 7.08 -3.04 -11.92
CA MET A 151 8.32 -2.46 -11.41
C MET A 151 9.09 -3.48 -10.54
N PHE A 152 8.41 -4.23 -9.68
CA PHE A 152 9.06 -5.27 -8.88
C PHE A 152 9.68 -6.36 -9.75
N LYS A 153 9.00 -6.80 -10.81
CA LYS A 153 9.58 -7.74 -11.77
C LYS A 153 10.81 -7.17 -12.47
N GLN A 154 10.72 -5.96 -13.02
CA GLN A 154 11.81 -5.35 -13.78
C GLN A 154 13.06 -5.13 -12.92
N ASN A 155 12.88 -4.87 -11.62
CA ASN A 155 13.96 -4.64 -10.68
C ASN A 155 14.35 -5.90 -9.88
N HIS A 156 13.80 -7.07 -10.24
CA HIS A 156 14.07 -8.35 -9.55
C HIS A 156 13.88 -8.26 -8.02
N VAL A 157 12.80 -7.63 -7.57
CA VAL A 157 12.51 -7.42 -6.15
C VAL A 157 11.65 -8.57 -5.63
N GLN A 158 12.12 -9.27 -4.60
CA GLN A 158 11.30 -10.24 -3.87
C GLN A 158 10.49 -9.51 -2.78
N VAL A 159 9.17 -9.48 -2.95
CA VAL A 159 8.27 -8.66 -2.14
C VAL A 159 7.38 -9.52 -1.23
N LEU A 160 7.20 -9.08 0.01
CA LEU A 160 6.11 -9.54 0.88
C LEU A 160 5.04 -8.46 0.95
N PHE A 161 3.82 -8.83 0.57
CA PHE A 161 2.66 -7.94 0.66
C PHE A 161 1.98 -8.09 2.02
N VAL A 162 1.47 -7.00 2.55
CA VAL A 162 0.69 -6.99 3.79
C VAL A 162 -0.69 -6.42 3.49
N ILE A 163 -1.72 -7.22 3.73
CA ILE A 163 -3.10 -6.75 3.73
C ILE A 163 -3.43 -6.33 5.15
N GLN A 164 -3.56 -5.01 5.35
CA GLN A 164 -3.80 -4.41 6.66
C GLN A 164 -5.22 -4.70 7.14
N PRO A 165 -5.45 -4.81 8.46
CA PRO A 165 -6.78 -4.97 9.00
C PRO A 165 -7.54 -3.64 9.02
N VAL A 166 -8.87 -3.70 8.98
CA VAL A 166 -9.74 -2.58 9.34
C VAL A 166 -10.24 -2.79 10.77
N ASN A 167 -10.45 -1.70 11.52
CA ASN A 167 -11.01 -1.79 12.86
C ASN A 167 -12.44 -2.37 12.81
N LYS A 168 -12.66 -3.57 13.36
CA LYS A 168 -13.97 -4.23 13.33
C LYS A 168 -15.07 -3.43 14.02
N LYS A 169 -14.76 -2.74 15.13
CA LYS A 169 -15.76 -1.89 15.81
C LYS A 169 -16.15 -0.69 14.95
N TRP A 170 -15.20 -0.15 14.19
CA TRP A 170 -15.48 0.89 13.20
C TRP A 170 -16.35 0.37 12.04
N MET A 171 -16.03 -0.82 11.52
CA MET A 171 -16.86 -1.46 10.48
C MET A 171 -18.30 -1.66 10.95
N GLU A 172 -18.48 -2.20 12.16
CA GLU A 172 -19.78 -2.38 12.80
C GLU A 172 -20.53 -1.04 12.94
N TYR A 173 -19.86 -0.01 13.46
CA TYR A 173 -20.46 1.32 13.65
C TYR A 173 -20.89 1.96 12.32
N THR A 174 -20.05 1.85 11.29
CA THR A 174 -20.32 2.41 9.97
C THR A 174 -21.23 1.54 9.11
N GLY A 175 -21.60 0.35 9.58
CA GLY A 175 -22.39 -0.62 8.82
C GLY A 175 -21.65 -1.22 7.61
N MET A 176 -20.32 -1.12 7.56
CA MET A 176 -19.52 -1.69 6.47
C MET A 176 -19.65 -3.22 6.45
N PRO A 177 -20.11 -3.83 5.35
CA PRO A 177 -20.27 -5.27 5.30
C PRO A 177 -18.90 -5.95 5.21
N GLN A 178 -18.68 -7.00 6.02
CA GLN A 178 -17.45 -7.80 6.00
C GLN A 178 -17.13 -8.34 4.59
N SER A 179 -18.18 -8.63 3.80
CA SER A 179 -18.03 -9.09 2.42
C SER A 179 -17.27 -8.10 1.53
N SER A 180 -17.26 -6.80 1.82
CA SER A 180 -16.49 -5.82 1.04
C SER A 180 -14.98 -6.07 1.17
N LEU A 181 -14.49 -6.37 2.38
CA LEU A 181 -13.09 -6.73 2.60
C LEU A 181 -12.78 -8.14 2.08
N ASP A 182 -13.63 -9.13 2.38
CA ASP A 182 -13.39 -10.50 1.90
C ASP A 182 -13.33 -10.58 0.36
N ASN A 183 -14.14 -9.76 -0.32
CA ASN A 183 -14.13 -9.65 -1.77
C ASN A 183 -12.85 -9.00 -2.29
N PHE A 184 -12.43 -7.90 -1.66
CA PHE A 184 -11.15 -7.24 -1.95
C PHE A 184 -9.97 -8.21 -1.76
N ASP A 185 -9.89 -8.87 -0.61
CA ASP A 185 -8.81 -9.80 -0.26
C ASP A 185 -8.67 -10.91 -1.29
N ARG A 186 -9.80 -11.51 -1.69
CA ARG A 186 -9.79 -12.55 -2.73
C ARG A 186 -9.34 -12.02 -4.08
N LYS A 187 -9.80 -10.82 -4.47
CA LYS A 187 -9.44 -10.21 -5.76
C LYS A 187 -7.96 -9.84 -5.82
N ILE A 188 -7.43 -9.16 -4.79
CA ILE A 188 -6.02 -8.74 -4.75
C ILE A 188 -5.08 -9.95 -4.64
N LYS A 189 -5.41 -10.95 -3.81
CA LYS A 189 -4.64 -12.20 -3.72
C LYS A 189 -4.67 -12.99 -5.03
N TYR A 190 -5.79 -12.99 -5.75
CA TYR A 190 -5.86 -13.61 -7.08
C TYR A 190 -4.90 -12.94 -8.07
N GLN A 191 -4.88 -11.60 -8.12
CA GLN A 191 -3.95 -10.85 -8.99
C GLN A 191 -2.49 -11.11 -8.65
N LEU A 192 -2.15 -11.14 -7.36
CA LEU A 192 -0.81 -11.45 -6.88
C LEU A 192 -0.39 -12.89 -7.21
N ASN A 193 -1.15 -13.87 -6.74
CA ASN A 193 -0.81 -15.29 -6.86
C ASN A 193 -0.76 -15.75 -8.32
N LYS A 194 -1.61 -15.20 -9.21
CA LYS A 194 -1.58 -15.55 -10.63
C LYS A 194 -0.28 -15.16 -11.32
N GLN A 195 0.45 -14.20 -10.78
CA GLN A 195 1.68 -13.67 -11.36
C GLN A 195 2.93 -14.13 -10.61
N GLY A 196 2.77 -14.98 -9.58
CA GLY A 196 3.86 -15.54 -8.79
C GLY A 196 4.19 -14.77 -7.50
N PHE A 197 3.46 -13.72 -7.16
CA PHE A 197 3.61 -13.00 -5.90
C PHE A 197 2.87 -13.73 -4.77
N ASN A 198 3.50 -14.76 -4.21
CA ASN A 198 2.84 -15.66 -3.25
C ASN A 198 3.09 -15.29 -1.77
N ASP A 199 4.02 -14.38 -1.50
CA ASP A 199 4.35 -13.92 -0.15
C ASP A 199 3.36 -12.85 0.31
N VAL A 200 2.24 -13.28 0.91
CA VAL A 200 1.17 -12.38 1.40
C VAL A 200 0.87 -12.63 2.87
N VAL A 201 0.99 -11.60 3.70
CA VAL A 201 0.50 -11.56 5.07
C VAL A 201 -0.86 -10.90 5.10
N ASP A 202 -1.90 -11.68 5.35
CA ASP A 202 -3.27 -11.22 5.46
C ASP A 202 -3.70 -11.10 6.93
N LEU A 203 -4.00 -9.87 7.37
CA LEU A 203 -4.42 -9.58 8.75
C LEU A 203 -5.93 -9.30 8.88
N THR A 204 -6.71 -9.32 7.80
CA THR A 204 -8.15 -8.98 7.84
C THR A 204 -8.97 -10.06 8.54
N THR A 205 -8.51 -11.32 8.46
CA THR A 205 -9.22 -12.51 8.97
C THR A 205 -8.87 -12.88 10.42
N VAL A 206 -8.12 -12.02 11.12
CA VAL A 206 -7.72 -12.27 12.51
C VAL A 206 -8.95 -12.37 13.43
N LYS A 207 -9.08 -13.51 14.12
CA LYS A 207 -10.22 -13.79 15.02
C LYS A 207 -10.30 -12.80 16.18
N ASN A 208 -9.22 -12.63 16.93
CA ASN A 208 -9.13 -11.67 18.05
C ASN A 208 -8.46 -10.37 17.61
N SER A 209 -9.24 -9.49 16.98
CA SER A 209 -8.81 -8.23 16.37
C SER A 209 -8.84 -7.03 17.31
N ASN A 210 -9.04 -7.21 18.63
CA ASN A 210 -8.98 -6.10 19.58
C ASN A 210 -7.64 -5.38 19.44
N TYR A 211 -7.65 -4.04 19.34
CA TYR A 211 -6.46 -3.20 19.21
C TYR A 211 -5.53 -3.57 18.04
N ILE A 212 -6.06 -4.25 17.01
CA ILE A 212 -5.29 -4.60 15.81
C ILE A 212 -5.04 -3.37 14.93
N ALA A 213 -5.94 -2.38 15.01
CA ALA A 213 -5.84 -1.08 14.37
C ALA A 213 -5.68 0.01 15.44
N GLU A 214 -4.96 1.09 15.12
CA GLU A 214 -4.80 2.27 15.98
C GLU A 214 -5.98 3.22 15.83
N ASP A 215 -6.54 3.31 14.62
CA ASP A 215 -7.70 4.13 14.31
C ASP A 215 -8.74 3.34 13.49
N THR A 216 -9.34 3.95 12.47
CA THR A 216 -10.35 3.33 11.61
C THR A 216 -9.73 2.30 10.66
N ILE A 217 -8.53 2.56 10.12
CA ILE A 217 -7.92 1.79 9.02
C ILE A 217 -6.42 1.50 9.19
N HIS A 218 -5.70 2.25 10.03
CA HIS A 218 -4.26 2.07 10.19
C HIS A 218 -3.94 1.01 11.23
N MET A 219 -2.96 0.17 10.91
CA MET A 219 -2.46 -0.87 11.81
C MET A 219 -1.99 -0.30 13.15
N GLY A 220 -2.44 -0.92 14.25
CA GLY A 220 -2.15 -0.48 15.62
C GLY A 220 -1.24 -1.42 16.39
N TRP A 221 -1.16 -1.22 17.70
CA TRP A 221 -0.21 -1.91 18.59
C TRP A 221 -0.14 -3.42 18.38
N ARG A 222 -1.29 -4.11 18.35
CA ARG A 222 -1.30 -5.56 18.17
C ARG A 222 -1.16 -5.96 16.70
N GLY A 223 -1.65 -5.15 15.77
CA GLY A 223 -1.47 -5.40 14.35
C GLY A 223 0.01 -5.43 13.96
N TRP A 224 0.77 -4.43 14.42
CA TRP A 224 2.22 -4.38 14.20
C TRP A 224 2.95 -5.58 14.81
N LEU A 225 2.58 -5.98 16.03
CA LEU A 225 3.18 -7.16 16.66
C LEU A 225 2.83 -8.46 15.90
N MET A 226 1.59 -8.59 15.41
CA MET A 226 1.18 -9.74 14.60
C MET A 226 1.92 -9.80 13.26
N LEU A 227 2.14 -8.64 12.63
CA LEU A 227 2.94 -8.50 11.42
C LEU A 227 4.41 -8.84 11.71
N ASP A 228 5.00 -8.29 12.77
CA ASP A 228 6.39 -8.54 13.18
C ASP A 228 6.67 -10.04 13.33
N LYS A 229 5.76 -10.79 13.96
CA LYS A 229 5.86 -12.26 14.07
C LYS A 229 5.95 -12.98 12.71
N LYS A 230 5.39 -12.40 11.65
CA LYS A 230 5.50 -12.90 10.26
C LYS A 230 6.77 -12.40 9.57
N LEU A 231 7.17 -11.16 9.84
CA LEU A 231 8.37 -10.55 9.26
C LEU A 231 9.67 -11.18 9.78
N ILE A 232 9.73 -11.54 11.07
CA ILE A 232 10.92 -12.14 11.67
C ILE A 232 11.41 -13.37 10.89
N PRO A 233 10.61 -14.44 10.70
CA PRO A 233 11.07 -15.58 9.92
C PRO A 233 11.24 -15.23 8.44
N TYR A 234 10.47 -14.27 7.91
CA TYR A 234 10.61 -13.85 6.52
C TYR A 234 11.96 -13.20 6.21
N TYR A 235 12.49 -12.38 7.12
CA TYR A 235 13.76 -11.67 6.91
C TYR A 235 14.98 -12.35 7.52
N ARG A 236 14.81 -13.13 8.60
CA ARG A 236 15.94 -13.79 9.29
C ARG A 236 16.78 -14.66 8.37
N ASP A 237 16.12 -15.44 7.52
CA ASP A 237 16.76 -16.42 6.65
C ASP A 237 16.72 -15.97 5.18
N LYS A 238 16.44 -14.68 4.92
CA LYS A 238 16.25 -14.18 3.57
C LYS A 238 17.57 -13.93 2.88
N HIS A 239 17.76 -14.63 1.77
CA HIS A 239 18.84 -14.38 0.83
C HIS A 239 18.25 -13.98 -0.52
N ALA A 240 19.01 -13.24 -1.33
CA ALA A 240 18.60 -12.92 -2.69
C ALA A 240 18.45 -14.22 -3.49
N ASP A 241 17.23 -14.52 -3.92
CA ASP A 241 16.93 -15.67 -4.78
C ASP A 241 16.35 -15.20 -6.12
N PRO A 242 17.15 -15.25 -7.21
CA PRO A 242 16.67 -14.92 -8.54
C PRO A 242 15.51 -15.80 -9.03
N LYS A 243 15.31 -17.00 -8.47
CA LYS A 243 14.16 -17.86 -8.80
C LYS A 243 12.88 -17.32 -8.17
N ALA A 244 12.97 -16.72 -6.99
CA ALA A 244 11.84 -16.10 -6.28
C ALA A 244 11.34 -14.80 -6.93
N THR A 245 12.02 -14.32 -7.98
CA THR A 245 11.67 -13.08 -8.70
C THR A 245 11.28 -13.33 -10.16
N GLN A 246 11.04 -14.59 -10.54
CA GLN A 246 10.55 -14.99 -11.87
C GLN A 246 9.03 -14.80 -11.97
N TYR A 247 8.58 -13.55 -11.98
CA TYR A 247 7.14 -13.22 -12.06
C TYR A 247 6.59 -13.33 -13.48
N HIS A 248 5.37 -13.87 -13.59
CA HIS A 248 4.64 -14.05 -14.85
C HIS A 248 3.56 -12.98 -14.99
N MET A 249 3.93 -11.83 -15.55
CA MET A 249 3.01 -10.70 -15.66
C MET A 249 1.93 -10.92 -16.72
N ASP A 250 0.72 -10.42 -16.46
CA ASP A 250 -0.42 -10.48 -17.36
C ASP A 250 -1.04 -9.08 -17.54
N ASN A 251 -0.93 -8.54 -18.76
CA ASN A 251 -1.50 -7.23 -19.13
C ASN A 251 -3.01 -7.13 -18.92
N TYR A 252 -3.73 -8.26 -18.79
CA TYR A 252 -5.14 -8.26 -18.41
C TYR A 252 -5.40 -7.44 -17.14
N PHE A 253 -4.47 -7.47 -16.18
CA PHE A 253 -4.58 -6.74 -14.92
C PHE A 253 -4.43 -5.22 -15.05
N LEU A 254 -3.96 -4.71 -16.19
CA LEU A 254 -3.95 -3.26 -16.52
C LEU A 254 -5.27 -2.77 -17.12
N THR A 255 -6.22 -3.67 -17.41
CA THR A 255 -7.45 -3.31 -18.15
C THR A 255 -8.58 -2.81 -17.25
N ASN A 256 -9.45 -1.97 -17.82
CA ASN A 256 -10.73 -1.61 -17.20
C ASN A 256 -11.62 -2.83 -16.93
N SER A 257 -11.49 -3.90 -17.72
CA SER A 257 -12.22 -5.15 -17.50
C SER A 257 -11.79 -5.84 -16.20
N TRP A 258 -10.51 -5.77 -15.83
CA TRP A 258 -10.05 -6.23 -14.52
C TRP A 258 -10.51 -5.30 -13.39
N ALA A 259 -10.31 -3.99 -13.55
CA ALA A 259 -10.72 -2.99 -12.56
C ALA A 259 -12.20 -3.15 -12.17
N ASN A 260 -13.06 -3.41 -13.16
CA ASN A 260 -14.52 -3.50 -12.95
C ASN A 260 -15.05 -4.93 -12.82
N LYS A 261 -14.18 -5.93 -12.59
CA LYS A 261 -14.62 -7.33 -12.46
C LYS A 261 -15.29 -7.61 -11.12
N ALA A 262 -16.58 -7.95 -11.17
CA ALA A 262 -17.40 -8.33 -10.01
C ALA A 262 -17.40 -9.83 -9.65
N LYS A 263 -16.72 -10.69 -10.43
CA LYS A 263 -16.78 -12.16 -10.23
C LYS A 263 -16.16 -12.58 -8.89
N LYS A 264 -16.77 -13.59 -8.25
CA LYS A 264 -16.23 -14.26 -7.06
C LYS A 264 -14.98 -15.05 -7.43
N PHE A 265 -13.83 -14.59 -6.96
CA PHE A 265 -12.56 -15.32 -7.04
C PHE A 265 -12.60 -16.48 -6.03
N LYS A 266 -12.15 -17.67 -6.43
CA LYS A 266 -12.01 -18.83 -5.55
C LYS A 266 -10.57 -18.93 -5.10
#